data_AF-A0A2E9BBD6-F1
#
_entry.id   AF-A0A2E9BBD6-F1
#
_cell.length_a   1.000
_cell.length_b   1.000
_cell.length_c   1.000
_cell.angle_alpha   90.00
_cell.angle_beta   90.00
_cell.angle_gamma   90.00
#
_symmetry.space_group_name_H-M   'P 1'
#
loop_
_entity.id
_entity.type
_entity.pdbx_description
1 polymer ?
#
loop_
_entity_poly.entity_id
_entity_poly.type
_entity_poly.pdbx_seq_one_letter_code
_entity_poly.pdbx_strand_id
1 'polypeptide(L)'
;MSTEPTLDQFRRYLQEQILEAEEINIDNEKNQRLLQLEIALQEAIKFSSEVSLRKEHEKVVFEESKAVRLLTPNNPNEFSVSSNDECPKCETNLDAELDFCPTCEYKK
;
A
#
# COMPACT_ATOMS: atom_id res chain seq x y z
N MET A 1 -25.08 -7.40 24.17
CA MET A 1 -23.71 -7.25 24.68
C MET A 1 -22.99 -8.53 24.35
N SER A 2 -21.97 -8.49 23.49
CA SER A 2 -21.13 -9.68 23.27
C SER A 2 -20.53 -10.07 24.62
N THR A 3 -20.68 -11.34 24.99
CA THR A 3 -20.13 -11.94 26.23
C THR A 3 -18.66 -12.31 26.10
N GLU A 4 -18.01 -11.95 24.99
CA GLU A 4 -16.62 -12.29 24.77
C GLU A 4 -15.69 -11.30 25.48
N PRO A 5 -14.61 -11.79 26.12
CA PRO A 5 -13.63 -10.94 26.77
C PRO A 5 -12.94 -10.03 25.75
N THR A 6 -12.82 -8.76 26.11
CA THR A 6 -12.17 -7.74 25.29
C THR A 6 -10.67 -7.68 25.52
N LEU A 7 -9.92 -7.17 24.55
CA LEU A 7 -8.48 -6.95 24.69
C LEU A 7 -8.15 -5.99 25.85
N ASP A 8 -9.00 -5.00 26.13
CA ASP A 8 -8.79 -4.08 27.26
C ASP A 8 -8.96 -4.80 28.60
N GLN A 9 -9.97 -5.67 28.72
CA GLN A 9 -10.13 -6.52 29.90
C GLN A 9 -8.92 -7.45 30.10
N PHE A 10 -8.38 -8.03 29.02
CA PHE A 10 -7.17 -8.85 29.09
C PHE A 10 -5.95 -8.05 29.57
N ARG A 11 -5.74 -6.82 29.07
CA ARG A 11 -4.65 -5.95 29.51
C ARG A 11 -4.77 -5.58 30.99
N ARG A 12 -5.97 -5.25 31.47
CA ARG A 12 -6.22 -4.96 32.89
C ARG A 12 -5.95 -6.18 33.77
N TYR A 13 -6.40 -7.35 33.34
CA TYR A 13 -6.12 -8.60 34.02
C TYR A 13 -4.60 -8.85 34.13
N LEU A 14 -3.84 -8.64 33.05
CA LEU A 14 -2.37 -8.79 33.10
C LEU A 14 -1.72 -7.79 34.07
N GLN A 15 -2.21 -6.55 34.13
CA GLN A 15 -1.70 -5.56 35.08
C GLN A 15 -1.99 -5.94 36.53
N GLU A 16 -3.18 -6.47 36.83
CA GLU A 16 -3.53 -6.99 38.16
C GLU A 16 -2.64 -8.18 38.53
N GLN A 17 -2.41 -9.11 37.60
CA GLN A 17 -1.53 -10.25 37.79
C GLN A 17 -0.05 -9.85 38.02
N ILE A 18 0.40 -8.73 37.45
CA ILE A 18 1.74 -8.19 37.73
C ILE A 18 1.83 -7.73 39.18
N LEU A 19 0.83 -6.98 39.67
CA LEU A 19 0.78 -6.53 41.06
C LEU A 19 0.78 -7.72 42.03
N GLU A 20 -0.01 -8.75 41.74
CA GLU A 20 -0.01 -9.99 42.53
C GLU A 20 1.36 -10.70 42.49
N ALA A 21 2.01 -10.75 41.33
CA ALA A 21 3.32 -11.39 41.18
C ALA A 21 4.45 -10.64 41.91
N GLU A 22 4.31 -9.33 42.12
CA GLU A 22 5.26 -8.53 42.91
C GLU A 22 5.31 -8.96 44.39
N GLU A 23 4.23 -9.57 44.91
CA GLU A 23 4.13 -10.07 46.29
C GLU A 23 4.81 -11.45 46.49
N ILE A 24 5.30 -12.09 45.44
CA ILE A 24 6.00 -13.38 45.54
C ILE A 24 7.34 -13.22 46.28
N ASN A 25 7.56 -14.04 47.31
CA ASN A 25 8.75 -13.95 48.18
C ASN A 25 10.02 -14.61 47.62
N ILE A 26 9.89 -15.46 46.59
CA ILE A 26 11.01 -16.21 45.99
C ILE A 26 11.47 -15.45 44.75
N ASP A 27 12.64 -14.81 44.82
CA ASP A 27 13.14 -13.91 43.77
C ASP A 27 13.18 -14.53 42.37
N ASN A 28 13.63 -15.79 42.24
CA ASN A 28 13.73 -16.44 40.93
C ASN A 28 12.35 -16.70 40.29
N GLU A 29 11.41 -17.21 41.07
CA GLU A 29 10.05 -17.49 40.61
C GLU A 29 9.29 -16.19 40.30
N LYS A 30 9.46 -15.18 41.16
CA LYS A 30 8.95 -13.82 40.97
C LYS A 30 9.45 -13.22 39.66
N ASN A 31 10.76 -13.19 39.44
CA ASN A 31 11.35 -12.58 38.25
C ASN A 31 10.90 -13.29 36.97
N GLN A 32 10.84 -14.62 36.98
CA GLN A 32 10.36 -15.37 35.83
C GLN A 32 8.89 -15.10 35.55
N ARG A 33 8.05 -15.03 36.59
CA ARG A 33 6.61 -14.75 36.45
C ARG A 33 6.37 -13.34 35.94
N LEU A 34 7.05 -12.34 36.51
CA LEU A 34 6.96 -10.94 36.08
C LEU A 34 7.36 -10.79 34.62
N LEU A 35 8.51 -11.36 34.22
CA LEU A 35 8.97 -11.32 32.83
C LEU A 35 7.92 -11.86 31.86
N GLN A 36 7.28 -12.99 32.18
CA GLN A 36 6.24 -13.57 31.33
C GLN A 36 5.02 -12.65 31.20
N LEU A 37 4.58 -12.05 32.31
CA LEU A 37 3.44 -11.15 32.33
C LEU A 37 3.73 -9.84 31.57
N GLU A 38 4.92 -9.30 31.74
CA GLU A 38 5.38 -8.08 31.04
C GLU A 38 5.46 -8.30 29.53
N ILE A 39 6.04 -9.42 29.09
CA ILE A 39 6.09 -9.79 27.66
C ILE A 39 4.66 -9.92 27.10
N ALA A 40 3.76 -10.59 27.81
CA ALA A 40 2.38 -10.76 27.38
C ALA A 40 1.65 -9.41 27.27
N LEU A 41 1.85 -8.51 28.24
CA LEU A 41 1.24 -7.17 28.25
C LEU A 41 1.78 -6.32 27.10
N GLN A 42 3.09 -6.36 26.86
CA GLN A 42 3.73 -5.66 25.76
C GLN A 42 3.19 -6.13 24.40
N GLU A 43 3.08 -7.44 24.18
CA GLU A 43 2.53 -7.98 22.93
C GLU A 43 1.04 -7.65 22.77
N ALA A 44 0.26 -7.63 23.85
CA ALA A 44 -1.14 -7.17 23.80
C ALA A 44 -1.26 -5.70 23.38
N ILE A 45 -0.38 -4.83 23.88
CA ILE A 45 -0.31 -3.41 23.48
C ILE A 45 0.10 -3.30 22.01
N LYS A 46 1.16 -4.01 21.61
CA LYS A 46 1.64 -4.01 20.22
C LYS A 46 0.57 -4.49 19.24
N PHE A 47 -0.14 -5.57 19.57
CA PHE A 47 -1.26 -6.07 18.78
C PHE A 47 -2.32 -4.99 18.54
N SER A 48 -2.69 -4.24 19.57
CA SER A 48 -3.68 -3.15 19.43
C SER A 48 -3.21 -2.05 18.47
N SER A 49 -1.92 -1.71 18.51
CA SER A 49 -1.29 -0.74 17.60
C SER A 49 -1.29 -1.25 16.15
N GLU A 50 -0.84 -2.47 15.93
CA GLU A 50 -0.77 -3.11 14.60
C GLU A 50 -2.15 -3.22 13.94
N VAL A 51 -3.18 -3.62 14.69
CA VAL A 51 -4.55 -3.66 14.18
C VAL A 51 -5.07 -2.28 13.81
N SER A 52 -4.74 -1.26 14.61
CA SER A 52 -5.15 0.12 14.33
C SER A 52 -4.50 0.66 13.05
N LEU A 53 -3.20 0.41 12.89
CA LEU A 53 -2.45 0.78 11.70
C LEU A 53 -3.01 0.11 10.44
N ARG A 54 -3.28 -1.21 10.49
CA ARG A 54 -3.90 -1.93 9.36
C ARG A 54 -5.25 -1.36 8.96
N LYS A 55 -6.10 -0.99 9.93
CA LYS A 55 -7.40 -0.34 9.66
C LYS A 55 -7.25 1.05 9.03
N GLU A 56 -6.18 1.76 9.33
CA GLU A 56 -5.88 3.05 8.68
C GLU A 56 -5.45 2.84 7.22
N HIS A 57 -4.57 1.87 6.97
CA HIS A 57 -4.15 1.51 5.61
C HIS A 57 -5.32 0.99 4.73
N GLU A 58 -6.25 0.23 5.31
CA GLU A 58 -7.44 -0.27 4.59
C GLU A 58 -8.36 0.87 4.11
N LYS A 59 -8.35 2.03 4.78
CA LYS A 59 -9.13 3.21 4.37
C LYS A 59 -8.54 3.94 3.16
N VAL A 60 -7.27 3.72 2.83
CA VAL A 60 -6.64 4.29 1.64
C VAL A 60 -7.05 3.44 0.43
N VAL A 61 -8.33 3.52 0.09
CA VAL A 61 -8.82 3.07 -1.21
C VAL A 61 -8.14 3.96 -2.24
N PHE A 62 -7.42 3.34 -3.18
CA PHE A 62 -6.82 4.03 -4.31
C PHE A 62 -7.94 4.78 -5.05
N GLU A 63 -8.01 6.10 -4.91
CA GLU A 63 -8.93 6.91 -5.71
C GLU A 63 -8.36 6.91 -7.14
N GLU A 64 -8.95 6.10 -8.02
CA GLU A 64 -8.68 6.21 -9.46
C GLU A 64 -9.04 7.63 -9.90
N SER A 65 -8.03 8.46 -10.14
CA SER A 65 -8.24 9.80 -10.67
C SER A 65 -8.99 9.67 -12.01
N LYS A 66 -10.18 10.26 -12.08
CA LYS A 66 -11.00 10.28 -13.30
C LYS A 66 -10.15 10.82 -14.45
N ALA A 67 -10.10 10.08 -15.57
CA ALA A 67 -9.34 10.50 -16.76
C ALA A 67 -9.75 11.92 -17.19
N VAL A 68 -8.84 12.88 -17.04
CA VAL A 68 -9.07 14.27 -17.45
C VAL A 68 -8.77 14.36 -18.95
N ARG A 69 -9.80 14.63 -19.76
CA ARG A 69 -9.60 15.08 -21.14
C ARG A 69 -8.99 16.48 -21.08
N LEU A 70 -7.78 16.66 -21.60
CA LEU A 70 -7.16 17.97 -21.78
C LEU A 70 -8.04 18.81 -22.73
N LEU A 71 -8.84 19.72 -22.17
CA LEU A 71 -9.57 20.73 -22.92
C LEU A 71 -8.65 21.92 -23.17
N THR A 72 -7.64 21.75 -24.00
CA THR A 72 -6.95 22.91 -24.59
C THR A 72 -7.61 23.18 -25.93
N PRO A 73 -8.28 24.34 -26.14
CA PRO A 73 -8.76 24.70 -27.46
C PRO A 73 -7.55 24.93 -28.37
N ASN A 74 -7.57 24.27 -29.53
CA ASN A 74 -6.61 24.43 -30.62
C ASN A 74 -6.26 25.91 -30.85
N ASN A 75 -4.98 26.26 -30.67
CA ASN A 75 -4.41 27.41 -31.37
C ASN A 75 -3.96 26.89 -32.74
N PRO A 76 -4.55 27.32 -33.86
CA PRO A 76 -4.30 26.73 -35.16
C PRO A 76 -3.13 27.42 -35.85
N ASN A 77 -1.99 27.60 -35.18
CA ASN A 77 -0.79 28.14 -35.78
C ASN A 77 0.43 27.50 -35.13
N GLU A 78 1.38 27.08 -35.96
CA GLU A 78 2.65 26.40 -35.64
C GLU A 78 2.54 24.87 -35.66
N PHE A 79 2.76 24.29 -36.84
CA PHE A 79 3.94 23.47 -37.18
C PHE A 79 3.67 22.84 -38.55
N SER A 80 4.13 23.52 -39.60
CA SER A 80 4.32 22.90 -40.90
C SER A 80 5.49 21.90 -40.80
N VAL A 81 5.18 20.62 -40.63
CA VAL A 81 6.09 19.54 -41.04
C VAL A 81 5.27 18.62 -41.94
N SER A 82 5.40 18.84 -43.23
CA SER A 82 4.99 17.88 -44.24
C SER A 82 5.99 16.72 -44.21
N SER A 83 5.77 15.72 -43.35
CA SER A 83 6.35 14.40 -43.50
C SER A 83 5.28 13.50 -44.10
N ASN A 84 5.46 13.11 -45.36
CA ASN A 84 4.67 12.04 -45.95
C ASN A 84 5.07 10.74 -45.24
N ASP A 85 4.36 10.44 -44.16
CA ASP A 85 4.56 9.24 -43.35
C ASP A 85 3.86 8.03 -43.94
N GLU A 86 3.58 8.00 -45.25
CA GLU A 86 2.91 6.87 -45.91
C GLU A 86 3.88 6.13 -46.84
N CYS A 87 3.86 4.79 -46.74
CA CYS A 87 4.68 3.93 -47.58
C CYS A 87 4.26 4.06 -49.06
N PRO A 88 5.18 4.37 -50.00
CA PRO A 88 4.82 4.58 -51.41
C PRO A 88 4.33 3.31 -52.12
N LYS A 89 4.41 2.14 -51.46
CA LYS A 89 4.06 0.84 -52.03
C LYS A 89 2.76 0.25 -51.50
N CYS A 90 2.40 0.54 -50.26
CA CYS A 90 1.22 -0.03 -49.63
C CYS A 90 0.40 0.97 -48.81
N GLU A 91 0.78 2.25 -48.86
CA GLU A 91 0.05 3.39 -48.29
C GLU A 91 -0.18 3.29 -46.79
N THR A 92 0.52 2.37 -46.11
CA THR A 92 0.49 2.26 -44.65
C THR A 92 1.39 3.30 -44.02
N ASN A 93 0.99 3.77 -42.84
CA ASN A 93 1.79 4.72 -42.07
C ASN A 93 3.14 4.08 -41.69
N LEU A 94 4.24 4.70 -42.13
CA LEU A 94 5.61 4.37 -41.80
C LEU A 94 5.95 5.01 -40.46
N ASP A 95 6.50 4.21 -39.55
CA ASP A 95 7.04 4.73 -38.30
C ASP A 95 8.33 5.51 -38.60
N ALA A 96 8.47 6.71 -38.03
CA ALA A 96 9.59 7.61 -38.32
C ALA A 96 10.94 7.09 -37.79
N GLU A 97 10.91 6.12 -36.87
CA GLU A 97 12.09 5.46 -36.30
C GLU A 97 12.52 4.19 -37.06
N LEU A 98 11.74 3.74 -38.05
CA LEU A 98 12.01 2.52 -38.83
C LEU A 98 12.39 2.86 -40.29
N ASP A 99 13.57 2.42 -40.72
CA ASP A 99 14.04 2.59 -42.11
C ASP A 99 13.35 1.65 -43.13
N PHE A 100 12.31 0.91 -42.70
CA PHE A 100 11.57 -0.04 -43.52
C PHE A 100 10.09 -0.11 -43.14
N CYS A 101 9.25 -0.45 -44.12
CA CYS A 101 7.82 -0.67 -43.91
C CYS A 101 7.58 -2.04 -43.27
N PRO A 102 6.94 -2.12 -42.08
CA PRO A 102 6.67 -3.39 -41.41
C PRO A 102 5.60 -4.25 -42.12
N THR A 103 4.83 -3.66 -43.03
CA THR A 103 3.72 -4.35 -43.72
C THR A 103 4.13 -4.95 -45.07
N CYS A 104 5.00 -4.27 -45.83
CA CYS A 104 5.40 -4.71 -47.18
C CYS A 104 6.90 -4.83 -47.39
N GLU A 105 7.69 -4.63 -46.33
CA GLU A 105 9.16 -4.73 -46.28
C GLU A 105 9.90 -3.78 -47.22
N TYR A 106 9.22 -2.75 -47.74
CA TYR A 106 9.83 -1.69 -48.52
C TYR A 106 10.81 -0.88 -47.66
N LYS A 107 12.07 -0.76 -48.09
CA LYS A 107 13.08 0.07 -47.43
C LYS A 107 13.09 1.46 -48.04
N LYS A 108 13.19 2.48 -47.19
CA LYS A 108 13.25 3.89 -47.58
C LYS A 108 14.52 4.21 -48.36
#